data_AF-A0A412WWV0-F1
#
_entry.id   AF-A0A412WWV0-F1
#
_cell.length_a   1.000
_cell.length_b   1.000
_cell.length_c   1.000
_cell.angle_alpha   90.00
_cell.angle_beta   90.00
_cell.angle_gamma   90.00
#
_symmetry.space_group_name_H-M   'P 1'
#
loop_
_entity.id
_entity.type
_entity.pdbx_description
1 polymer ?
#
loop_
_entity_poly.entity_id
_entity_poly.type
_entity_poly.pdbx_seq_one_letter_code
_entity_poly.pdbx_strand_id
1 'polypeptide(L)'
;MEQMIITVATELLSIKNKRIESLSKKVLKKMNFKSSKDLENLKDLCYWLYIYGHNNQFAKLYSTLLSIPFSGNWNTWTQVELMLALVYYVSIKTEDTQVVSKQALAKIMQAETDIDSIKSRCDGSLLENRKQNVQESIQLGNKTDIREALYAEMRELVLIYALGGSDKYPLKTIENRIENIKSQLQTM
;
A
#
# COMPACT_ATOMS: atom_id res chain seq x y z
N MET A 1 6.14 18.48 4.92
CA MET A 1 5.38 17.26 4.57
C MET A 1 4.86 17.34 3.13
N GLU A 2 4.07 18.36 2.78
CA GLU A 2 3.43 18.47 1.45
C GLU A 2 4.40 18.74 0.29
N GLN A 3 5.49 19.50 0.50
CA GLN A 3 6.41 19.90 -0.58
C GLN A 3 7.02 18.69 -1.34
N MET A 4 7.43 17.64 -0.63
CA MET A 4 8.03 16.45 -1.27
C MET A 4 6.99 15.70 -2.12
N ILE A 5 5.74 15.64 -1.65
CA ILE A 5 4.63 15.04 -2.42
C ILE A 5 4.41 15.84 -3.71
N ILE A 6 4.39 17.17 -3.62
CA ILE A 6 4.22 18.05 -4.79
C ILE A 6 5.36 17.83 -5.78
N THR A 7 6.61 17.80 -5.31
CA THR A 7 7.79 17.55 -6.15
C THR A 7 7.69 16.21 -6.88
N VAL A 8 7.46 15.12 -6.15
CA VAL A 8 7.32 13.78 -6.74
C VAL A 8 6.14 13.74 -7.70
N ALA A 9 4.96 14.19 -7.30
CA ALA A 9 3.77 14.18 -8.16
C ALA A 9 3.98 15.00 -9.46
N THR A 10 4.76 16.08 -9.40
CA THR A 10 5.11 16.88 -10.57
C THR A 10 6.06 16.13 -11.50
N GLU A 11 7.11 15.48 -10.97
CA GLU A 11 8.01 14.61 -11.75
C GLU A 11 7.21 13.52 -12.50
N LEU A 12 6.21 12.93 -11.81
CA LEU A 12 5.39 11.86 -12.33
C LEU A 12 4.44 12.27 -13.48
N LEU A 13 4.14 13.56 -13.66
CA LEU A 13 3.31 14.02 -14.78
C LEU A 13 3.97 13.79 -16.14
N SER A 14 5.30 13.70 -16.17
CA SER A 14 6.07 13.42 -17.38
C SER A 14 6.08 11.92 -17.75
N ILE A 15 5.63 11.05 -16.85
CA ILE A 15 5.61 9.61 -17.07
C ILE A 15 4.43 9.26 -17.97
N LYS A 16 4.70 8.49 -19.03
CA LYS A 16 3.69 8.00 -19.99
C LYS A 16 2.82 6.87 -19.41
N ASN A 17 2.28 7.07 -18.20
CA ASN A 17 1.38 6.16 -17.53
C ASN A 17 0.14 6.92 -17.05
N LYS A 18 -1.00 6.71 -17.72
CA LYS A 18 -2.27 7.43 -17.48
C LYS A 18 -2.77 7.31 -16.03
N ARG A 19 -2.54 6.17 -15.38
CA ARG A 19 -3.00 5.92 -14.00
C ARG A 19 -2.20 6.74 -13.01
N ILE A 20 -0.88 6.72 -13.15
CA ILE A 20 0.04 7.55 -12.35
C ILE A 20 -0.23 9.04 -12.60
N GLU A 21 -0.40 9.45 -13.86
CA GLU A 21 -0.70 10.84 -14.21
C GLU A 21 -2.01 11.31 -13.57
N SER A 22 -3.08 10.51 -13.65
CA SER A 22 -4.38 10.82 -13.04
C SER A 22 -4.29 10.96 -11.52
N LEU A 23 -3.61 10.04 -10.84
CA LEU A 23 -3.42 10.08 -9.39
C LEU A 23 -2.54 11.26 -8.97
N SER A 24 -1.47 11.55 -9.73
CA SER A 24 -0.60 12.71 -9.49
C SER A 24 -1.40 14.01 -9.58
N LYS A 25 -2.27 14.16 -10.59
CA LYS A 25 -3.18 15.33 -10.71
C LYS A 25 -4.14 15.44 -9.53
N LYS A 26 -4.67 14.33 -9.00
CA LYS A 26 -5.55 14.35 -7.81
C LYS A 26 -4.78 14.82 -6.57
N VAL A 27 -3.57 14.29 -6.36
CA VAL A 27 -2.70 14.65 -5.24
C VAL A 27 -2.26 16.13 -5.33
N LEU A 28 -2.00 16.65 -6.53
CA LEU A 28 -1.57 18.04 -6.74
C LEU A 28 -2.68 19.09 -6.52
N LYS A 29 -3.97 18.73 -6.56
CA LYS A 29 -5.06 19.71 -6.44
C LYS A 29 -5.13 20.35 -5.05
N LYS A 30 -5.11 19.53 -4.00
CA LYS A 30 -5.04 19.92 -2.58
C LYS A 30 -4.88 18.66 -1.75
N MET A 31 -3.81 18.57 -0.97
CA MET A 31 -3.56 17.42 -0.11
C MET A 31 -4.01 17.75 1.33
N ASN A 32 -5.03 17.09 1.85
CA ASN A 32 -5.38 17.19 3.27
C ASN A 32 -5.15 15.86 3.99
N PHE A 33 -4.15 15.80 4.88
CA PHE A 33 -3.85 14.60 5.67
C PHE A 33 -4.93 14.22 6.71
N LYS A 34 -5.95 15.06 6.91
CA LYS A 34 -7.15 14.72 7.71
C LYS A 34 -8.31 14.20 6.86
N SER A 35 -8.19 14.21 5.53
CA SER A 35 -9.21 13.71 4.60
C SER A 35 -8.88 12.27 4.21
N SER A 36 -9.80 11.35 4.52
CA SER A 36 -9.65 9.94 4.14
C SER A 36 -9.54 9.78 2.61
N LYS A 37 -10.30 10.57 1.84
CA LYS A 37 -10.24 10.50 0.37
C LYS A 37 -8.91 10.97 -0.21
N ASP A 38 -8.34 12.00 0.40
CA ASP A 38 -7.05 12.54 -0.03
C ASP A 38 -5.93 11.53 0.29
N LEU A 39 -5.96 10.94 1.49
CA LEU A 39 -5.04 9.85 1.86
C LEU A 39 -5.21 8.60 0.99
N GLU A 40 -6.43 8.25 0.59
CA GLU A 40 -6.71 7.16 -0.35
C GLU A 40 -6.03 7.42 -1.70
N ASN A 41 -6.15 8.64 -2.24
CA ASN A 41 -5.47 9.02 -3.49
C ASN A 41 -3.93 8.92 -3.36
N LEU A 42 -3.36 9.35 -2.24
CA LEU A 42 -1.92 9.26 -1.98
C LEU A 42 -1.47 7.80 -1.84
N LYS A 43 -2.25 6.98 -1.13
CA LYS A 43 -2.01 5.54 -0.99
C LYS A 43 -2.07 4.85 -2.34
N ASP A 44 -3.08 5.16 -3.16
CA ASP A 44 -3.17 4.63 -4.53
C ASP A 44 -1.96 5.03 -5.37
N LEU A 45 -1.53 6.28 -5.29
CA LEU A 45 -0.31 6.72 -5.98
C LEU A 45 0.89 5.87 -5.56
N CYS A 46 1.12 5.68 -4.26
CA CYS A 46 2.23 4.88 -3.73
C CYS A 46 2.21 3.43 -4.24
N TYR A 47 1.06 2.76 -4.18
CA TYR A 47 0.95 1.38 -4.68
C TYR A 47 1.15 1.30 -6.19
N TRP A 48 0.62 2.23 -6.98
CA TRP A 48 0.82 2.22 -8.42
C TRP A 48 2.26 2.56 -8.82
N LEU A 49 2.98 3.37 -8.05
CA LEU A 49 4.43 3.54 -8.22
C LEU A 49 5.16 2.22 -7.99
N TYR A 50 4.83 1.50 -6.91
CA TYR A 50 5.40 0.18 -6.64
C TYR A 50 5.08 -0.81 -7.76
N ILE A 51 3.82 -0.89 -8.17
CA ILE A 51 3.35 -1.82 -9.19
C ILE A 51 4.06 -1.57 -10.51
N TYR A 52 4.16 -0.32 -10.97
CA TYR A 52 4.82 0.01 -12.23
C TYR A 52 6.35 0.16 -12.14
N GLY A 53 6.95 -0.10 -10.98
CA GLY A 53 8.41 -0.14 -10.81
C GLY A 53 9.08 1.23 -10.65
N HIS A 54 8.33 2.28 -10.30
CA HIS A 54 8.85 3.62 -10.00
C HIS A 54 9.38 3.72 -8.56
N ASN A 55 10.25 2.79 -8.19
CA ASN A 55 10.75 2.61 -6.82
C ASN A 55 11.49 3.86 -6.31
N ASN A 56 12.24 4.55 -7.17
CA ASN A 56 12.97 5.77 -6.81
C ASN A 56 12.01 6.91 -6.41
N GLN A 57 10.94 7.11 -7.18
CA GLN A 57 9.92 8.11 -6.87
C GLN A 57 9.14 7.74 -5.61
N PHE A 58 8.84 6.45 -5.41
CA PHE A 58 8.21 5.99 -4.17
C PHE A 58 9.11 6.21 -2.95
N ALA A 59 10.40 5.89 -3.05
CA ALA A 59 11.36 6.06 -1.95
C ALA A 59 11.51 7.52 -1.50
N LYS A 60 11.42 8.49 -2.42
CA LYS A 60 11.40 9.93 -2.09
C LYS A 60 10.25 10.31 -1.14
N LEU A 61 9.16 9.54 -1.10
CA LEU A 61 8.00 9.80 -0.25
C LEU A 61 8.16 9.26 1.18
N TYR A 62 9.13 8.41 1.47
CA TYR A 62 9.23 7.69 2.75
C TYR A 62 9.24 8.62 3.96
N SER A 63 10.10 9.64 3.97
CA SER A 63 10.19 10.59 5.08
C SER A 63 8.87 11.31 5.33
N THR A 64 8.16 11.70 4.27
CA THR A 64 6.84 12.30 4.36
C THR A 64 5.81 11.32 4.93
N LEU A 65 5.74 10.09 4.42
CA LEU A 65 4.77 9.09 4.90
C LEU A 65 5.01 8.72 6.36
N LEU A 66 6.27 8.56 6.77
CA LEU A 66 6.67 8.27 8.15
C LEU A 66 6.36 9.44 9.11
N SER A 67 6.28 10.66 8.61
CA SER A 67 5.95 11.84 9.43
C SER A 67 4.46 11.98 9.74
N ILE A 68 3.57 11.21 9.11
CA ILE A 68 2.12 11.26 9.35
C ILE A 68 1.83 10.64 10.73
N PRO A 69 1.27 11.36 11.71
CA PRO A 69 0.96 10.81 13.02
C PRO A 69 -0.36 10.03 13.00
N PHE A 70 -0.51 9.07 13.91
CA PHE A 70 -1.83 8.53 14.23
C PHE A 70 -2.62 9.59 15.01
N SER A 71 -3.84 9.90 14.57
CA SER A 71 -4.68 10.94 15.18
C SER A 71 -5.91 10.38 15.92
N GLY A 72 -5.94 9.06 16.19
CA GLY A 72 -7.11 8.38 16.79
C GLY A 72 -8.28 8.14 15.82
N ASN A 73 -8.16 8.52 14.55
CA ASN A 73 -9.21 8.33 13.54
C ASN A 73 -8.86 7.16 12.60
N TRP A 74 -9.55 6.03 12.79
CA TRP A 74 -9.34 4.79 12.02
C TRP A 74 -9.69 4.91 10.53
N ASN A 75 -10.65 5.77 10.17
CA ASN A 75 -11.03 5.97 8.77
C ASN A 75 -9.88 6.57 7.96
N THR A 76 -9.15 7.53 8.54
CA THR A 76 -7.93 8.08 7.92
C THR A 76 -6.74 7.16 8.10
N TRP A 77 -6.61 6.53 9.27
CA TRP A 77 -5.46 5.68 9.60
C TRP A 77 -5.36 4.47 8.68
N THR A 78 -6.47 3.85 8.30
CA THR A 78 -6.47 2.70 7.38
C THR A 78 -5.67 2.98 6.11
N GLN A 79 -5.77 4.20 5.55
CA GLN A 79 -5.00 4.55 4.35
C GLN A 79 -3.51 4.75 4.66
N VAL A 80 -3.19 5.33 5.81
CA VAL A 80 -1.82 5.55 6.30
C VAL A 80 -1.13 4.23 6.61
N GLU A 81 -1.79 3.33 7.32
CA GLU A 81 -1.31 2.00 7.65
C GLU A 81 -0.93 1.21 6.39
N LEU A 82 -1.79 1.22 5.37
CA LEU A 82 -1.50 0.55 4.10
C LEU A 82 -0.30 1.16 3.36
N MET A 83 -0.08 2.47 3.47
CA MET A 83 1.13 3.12 2.94
C MET A 83 2.37 2.72 3.74
N LEU A 84 2.30 2.71 5.07
CA LEU A 84 3.41 2.31 5.93
C LEU A 84 3.77 0.83 5.74
N ALA A 85 2.77 -0.04 5.55
CA ALA A 85 2.99 -1.45 5.24
C ALA A 85 3.73 -1.62 3.90
N LEU A 86 3.38 -0.81 2.89
CA LEU A 86 4.10 -0.82 1.62
C LEU A 86 5.53 -0.27 1.76
N VAL A 87 5.72 0.79 2.56
CA VAL A 87 7.07 1.31 2.89
C VAL A 87 7.89 0.20 3.55
N TYR A 88 7.36 -0.49 4.55
CA TYR A 88 8.02 -1.64 5.19
C TYR A 88 8.37 -2.72 4.17
N TYR A 89 7.38 -3.19 3.40
CA TYR A 89 7.55 -4.29 2.46
C TYR A 89 8.64 -4.03 1.41
N VAL A 90 8.75 -2.79 0.92
CA VAL A 90 9.78 -2.43 -0.07
C VAL A 90 11.13 -2.19 0.59
N SER A 91 11.18 -1.47 1.72
CA SER A 91 12.45 -1.08 2.36
C SER A 91 13.13 -2.21 3.14
N ILE A 92 12.39 -3.21 3.61
CA ILE A 92 13.01 -4.36 4.31
C ILE A 92 13.89 -5.23 3.40
N LYS A 93 13.76 -5.07 2.07
CA LYS A 93 14.49 -5.87 1.06
C LYS A 93 15.91 -5.37 0.79
N THR A 94 16.30 -4.21 1.34
CA THR A 94 17.65 -3.65 1.17
C THR A 94 18.24 -3.21 2.51
N GLU A 95 19.55 -3.40 2.68
CA GLU A 95 20.24 -3.05 3.93
C GLU A 95 20.18 -1.54 4.20
N ASP A 96 20.37 -0.72 3.16
CA ASP A 96 20.41 0.75 3.24
C ASP A 96 19.11 1.37 3.79
N THR A 97 17.98 0.65 3.74
CA THR A 97 16.68 1.17 4.17
C THR A 97 16.10 0.43 5.37
N GLN A 98 16.91 -0.34 6.10
CA GLN A 98 16.47 -1.06 7.30
C GLN A 98 15.96 -0.12 8.43
N VAL A 99 16.50 1.09 8.53
CA VAL A 99 15.99 2.09 9.49
C VAL A 99 14.57 2.53 9.12
N VAL A 100 14.30 2.71 7.83
CA VAL A 100 12.99 3.10 7.30
C VAL A 100 11.97 2.00 7.57
N SER A 101 12.30 0.74 7.32
CA SER A 101 11.40 -0.39 7.57
C SER A 101 11.04 -0.51 9.06
N LYS A 102 12.03 -0.42 9.95
CA LYS A 102 11.81 -0.43 11.41
C LYS A 102 10.90 0.72 11.87
N GLN A 103 11.08 1.93 11.33
CA GLN A 103 10.23 3.08 11.64
C GLN A 103 8.79 2.87 11.14
N ALA A 104 8.61 2.32 9.94
CA ALA A 104 7.29 2.04 9.40
C ALA A 104 6.53 1.02 10.27
N LEU A 105 7.19 -0.09 10.64
CA LEU A 105 6.60 -1.11 11.51
C LEU A 105 6.26 -0.55 12.89
N ALA A 106 7.17 0.19 13.51
CA ALA A 106 6.93 0.80 14.83
C ALA A 106 5.69 1.71 14.83
N LYS A 107 5.47 2.46 13.74
CA LYS A 107 4.27 3.30 13.61
C LYS A 107 2.98 2.50 13.43
N ILE A 108 3.01 1.40 12.67
CA ILE A 108 1.86 0.49 12.53
C ILE A 108 1.48 -0.06 13.91
N MET A 109 2.47 -0.59 14.64
CA MET A 109 2.27 -1.18 15.98
C MET A 109 1.95 -0.15 17.08
N GLN A 110 2.15 1.14 16.84
CA GLN A 110 1.76 2.19 17.79
C GLN A 110 0.25 2.45 17.77
N ALA A 111 -0.42 2.24 16.63
CA ALA A 111 -1.84 2.54 16.48
C ALA A 111 -2.73 1.37 16.88
N GLU A 112 -2.36 0.15 16.48
CA GLU A 112 -3.01 -1.09 16.93
C GLU A 112 -2.10 -1.80 17.92
N THR A 113 -2.60 -1.98 19.15
CA THR A 113 -1.86 -2.58 20.26
C THR A 113 -2.53 -3.86 20.78
N ASP A 114 -3.73 -4.17 20.30
CA ASP A 114 -4.40 -5.42 20.61
C ASP A 114 -3.77 -6.57 19.83
N ILE A 115 -3.07 -7.43 20.56
CA ILE A 115 -2.34 -8.58 20.03
C ILE A 115 -3.30 -9.56 19.34
N ASP A 116 -4.53 -9.73 19.83
CA ASP A 116 -5.46 -10.68 19.26
C ASP A 116 -6.02 -10.19 17.92
N SER A 117 -6.30 -8.88 17.81
CA SER A 117 -6.62 -8.24 16.53
C SER A 117 -5.49 -8.38 15.51
N ILE A 118 -4.23 -8.16 15.92
CA ILE A 118 -3.06 -8.34 15.05
C ILE A 118 -2.94 -9.79 14.58
N LYS A 119 -3.02 -10.77 15.49
CA LYS A 119 -2.96 -12.20 15.14
C LYS A 119 -4.07 -12.60 14.18
N SER A 120 -5.31 -12.19 14.46
CA SER A 120 -6.47 -12.43 13.60
C SER A 120 -6.24 -11.88 12.19
N ARG A 121 -5.65 -10.68 12.09
CA ARG A 121 -5.24 -10.08 10.81
C ARG A 121 -4.20 -10.94 10.08
N CYS A 122 -3.15 -11.36 10.79
CA CYS A 122 -2.08 -12.21 10.26
C CYS A 122 -2.58 -13.58 9.79
N ASP A 123 -3.61 -14.13 10.43
CA ASP A 123 -4.28 -15.37 10.05
C ASP A 123 -5.28 -15.20 8.89
N GLY A 124 -5.34 -13.98 8.33
CA GLY A 124 -6.04 -13.67 7.08
C GLY A 124 -7.53 -13.41 7.24
N SER A 125 -7.98 -12.88 8.39
CA SER A 125 -9.40 -12.60 8.66
C SER A 125 -10.12 -11.79 7.58
N LEU A 126 -9.43 -10.86 6.88
CA LEU A 126 -9.98 -10.20 5.69
C LEU A 126 -9.45 -10.77 4.37
N LEU A 127 -8.29 -11.44 4.38
CA LEU A 127 -7.64 -11.95 3.17
C LEU A 127 -8.47 -13.02 2.48
N GLU A 128 -9.18 -13.89 3.21
CA GLU A 128 -10.06 -14.89 2.60
C GLU A 128 -11.15 -14.23 1.74
N ASN A 129 -11.82 -13.20 2.27
CA ASN A 129 -12.81 -12.45 1.51
C ASN A 129 -12.19 -11.75 0.29
N ARG A 130 -10.94 -11.23 0.40
CA ARG A 130 -10.26 -10.65 -0.76
C ARG A 130 -10.00 -11.67 -1.87
N LYS A 131 -9.55 -12.88 -1.50
CA LYS A 131 -9.32 -13.98 -2.45
C LYS A 131 -10.61 -14.43 -3.13
N GLN A 132 -11.69 -14.56 -2.35
CA GLN A 132 -12.99 -14.88 -2.90
C GLN A 132 -13.46 -13.83 -3.91
N ASN A 133 -13.34 -12.54 -3.58
CA ASN A 133 -13.70 -11.46 -4.51
C ASN A 133 -12.90 -11.51 -5.82
N VAL A 134 -11.62 -11.92 -5.77
CA VAL A 134 -10.81 -12.11 -6.98
C VAL A 134 -11.35 -13.26 -7.83
N GLN A 135 -11.68 -14.39 -7.20
CA GLN A 135 -12.26 -15.54 -7.91
C GLN A 135 -13.59 -15.19 -8.57
N GLU A 136 -14.49 -14.53 -7.85
CA GLU A 136 -15.79 -14.07 -8.36
C GLU A 136 -15.61 -13.06 -9.50
N SER A 137 -14.71 -12.09 -9.35
CA SER A 137 -14.44 -11.09 -10.40
C SER A 137 -13.88 -11.74 -11.68
N ILE A 138 -13.04 -12.77 -11.55
CA ILE A 138 -12.52 -13.54 -12.69
C ILE A 138 -13.65 -14.29 -13.40
N GLN A 139 -14.57 -14.90 -12.64
CA GLN A 139 -15.73 -15.59 -13.21
C GLN A 139 -16.65 -14.64 -13.99
N LEU A 140 -16.84 -13.41 -13.50
CA LEU A 140 -17.61 -12.37 -14.18
C LEU A 140 -16.89 -11.78 -15.41
N GLY A 141 -15.57 -11.91 -15.50
CA GLY A 141 -14.77 -11.53 -16.67
C GLY A 141 -14.56 -10.02 -16.89
N ASN A 142 -15.06 -9.16 -15.99
CA ASN A 142 -14.86 -7.72 -16.09
C ASN A 142 -13.44 -7.33 -15.63
N LYS A 143 -12.62 -6.84 -16.57
CA LYS A 143 -11.23 -6.43 -16.30
C LYS A 143 -11.09 -5.37 -15.20
N THR A 144 -12.05 -4.46 -15.08
CA THR A 144 -12.03 -3.43 -14.02
C THR A 144 -12.22 -4.08 -12.66
N ASP A 145 -13.22 -4.96 -12.52
CA ASP A 145 -13.53 -5.62 -11.25
C ASP A 145 -12.39 -6.54 -10.82
N ILE A 146 -11.82 -7.30 -11.77
CA ILE A 146 -10.63 -8.13 -11.51
C ILE A 146 -9.47 -7.27 -11.02
N ARG A 147 -9.20 -6.13 -11.67
CA ARG A 147 -8.12 -5.22 -11.26
C ARG A 147 -8.35 -4.70 -9.84
N GLU A 148 -9.56 -4.25 -9.50
CA GLU A 148 -9.87 -3.72 -8.18
C GLU A 148 -9.80 -4.81 -7.10
N ALA A 149 -10.26 -6.02 -7.40
CA ALA A 149 -10.17 -7.17 -6.49
C ALA A 149 -8.71 -7.58 -6.24
N LEU A 150 -7.90 -7.73 -7.30
CA LEU A 150 -6.48 -8.02 -7.21
C LEU A 150 -5.75 -6.93 -6.42
N TYR A 151 -6.06 -5.67 -6.70
CA TYR A 151 -5.46 -4.54 -5.99
C TYR A 151 -5.83 -4.54 -4.50
N ALA A 152 -7.06 -4.91 -4.15
CA ALA A 152 -7.47 -5.07 -2.75
C ALA A 152 -6.77 -6.23 -2.04
N GLU A 153 -6.61 -7.38 -2.70
CA GLU A 153 -5.84 -8.52 -2.19
C GLU A 153 -4.37 -8.15 -1.99
N MET A 154 -3.75 -7.41 -2.92
CA MET A 154 -2.36 -6.97 -2.80
C MET A 154 -2.12 -6.11 -1.55
N ARG A 155 -2.99 -5.13 -1.29
CA ARG A 155 -2.88 -4.24 -0.12
C ARG A 155 -2.99 -5.03 1.18
N GLU A 156 -3.89 -5.99 1.20
CA GLU A 156 -4.11 -6.90 2.32
C GLU A 156 -2.86 -7.75 2.62
N LEU A 157 -2.32 -8.39 1.59
CA LEU A 157 -1.10 -9.19 1.68
C LEU A 157 0.11 -8.37 2.15
N VAL A 158 0.27 -7.15 1.64
CA VAL A 158 1.35 -6.25 2.06
C VAL A 158 1.25 -5.90 3.55
N LEU A 159 0.04 -5.67 4.06
CA LEU A 159 -0.17 -5.44 5.50
C LEU A 159 0.17 -6.68 6.32
N ILE A 160 -0.34 -7.85 5.93
CA ILE A 160 -0.03 -9.12 6.63
C ILE A 160 1.48 -9.38 6.63
N TYR A 161 2.18 -9.12 5.52
CA TYR A 161 3.63 -9.22 5.45
C TYR A 161 4.30 -8.31 6.48
N ALA A 162 3.88 -7.04 6.56
CA ALA A 162 4.44 -6.08 7.49
C ALA A 162 4.23 -6.48 8.96
N LEU A 163 3.10 -7.11 9.28
CA LEU A 163 2.79 -7.62 10.61
C LEU A 163 3.51 -8.95 10.95
N GLY A 164 4.25 -9.53 10.01
CA GLY A 164 5.08 -10.73 10.23
C GLY A 164 4.48 -12.03 9.69
N GLY A 165 3.28 -11.99 9.09
CA GLY A 165 2.59 -13.19 8.60
C GLY A 165 2.15 -14.14 9.73
N SER A 166 1.89 -15.39 9.35
CA SER A 166 1.47 -16.47 10.24
C SER A 166 1.90 -17.83 9.68
N ASP A 167 1.69 -18.92 10.42
CA ASP A 167 1.91 -20.28 9.90
C ASP A 167 1.01 -20.57 8.68
N LYS A 168 -0.22 -20.03 8.70
CA LYS A 168 -1.16 -20.13 7.59
C LYS A 168 -0.73 -19.26 6.40
N TYR A 169 -0.09 -18.12 6.68
CA TYR A 169 0.39 -17.17 5.69
C TYR A 169 1.88 -16.86 5.86
N PRO A 170 2.78 -17.78 5.49
CA PRO A 170 4.21 -17.53 5.60
C PRO A 170 4.66 -16.38 4.69
N LEU A 171 5.64 -15.59 5.13
CA LEU A 171 6.15 -14.43 4.40
C LEU A 171 6.53 -14.74 2.94
N LYS A 172 7.13 -15.90 2.69
CA LYS A 172 7.52 -16.29 1.32
C LYS A 172 6.31 -16.53 0.42
N THR A 173 5.26 -17.14 0.95
CA THR A 173 4.00 -17.36 0.22
C THR A 173 3.32 -16.03 -0.09
N ILE A 174 3.31 -15.12 0.88
CA ILE A 174 2.78 -13.76 0.71
C ILE A 174 3.55 -13.01 -0.38
N GLU A 175 4.89 -13.00 -0.30
CA GLU A 175 5.75 -12.32 -1.29
C GLU A 175 5.50 -12.85 -2.70
N ASN A 176 5.48 -14.18 -2.89
CA ASN A 176 5.21 -14.79 -4.18
C ASN A 176 3.84 -14.36 -4.74
N ARG A 177 2.81 -14.27 -3.89
CA ARG A 177 1.48 -13.81 -4.31
C ARG A 177 1.47 -12.32 -4.65
N ILE A 178 2.15 -11.47 -3.88
CA ILE A 178 2.28 -10.03 -4.17
C ILE A 178 2.93 -9.83 -5.54
N GLU A 179 4.03 -10.52 -5.84
CA GLU A 179 4.71 -10.39 -7.14
C GLU A 179 3.88 -10.93 -8.32
N ASN A 180 3.12 -12.01 -8.08
CA ASN A 180 2.17 -12.52 -9.07
C ASN A 180 1.04 -11.53 -9.36
N ILE A 181 0.43 -10.93 -8.33
CA ILE A 181 -0.59 -9.89 -8.49
C ILE A 181 -0.01 -8.66 -9.19
N LYS A 182 1.17 -8.20 -8.76
CA LYS A 182 1.88 -7.08 -9.38
C LYS A 182 2.04 -7.28 -10.89
N SER A 183 2.52 -8.44 -11.30
CA SER A 183 2.70 -8.79 -12.71
C SER A 183 1.38 -8.75 -13.48
N GLN A 184 0.28 -9.26 -12.91
CA GLN A 184 -1.05 -9.18 -13.53
C GLN A 184 -1.51 -7.73 -13.67
N LEU A 185 -1.41 -6.92 -12.62
CA LEU A 185 -1.83 -5.52 -12.61
C LEU A 185 -1.03 -4.63 -13.57
N GLN A 186 0.23 -4.96 -13.86
CA GLN A 186 1.02 -4.27 -14.87
C GLN A 186 0.49 -4.49 -16.30
N THR A 187 -0.16 -5.62 -16.55
CA THR A 187 -0.70 -6.00 -17.87
C THR A 187 -2.16 -5.56 -18.10
N MET A 188 -2.81 -4.96 -17.09
CA MET A 188 -4.22 -4.53 -17.09
C MET A 188 -4.43 -3.02 -17.19
#